data_AF-A0AAD2FME3-F1
#
_entry.id   AF-A0AAD2FME3-F1
#
_cell.length_a   1.000
_cell.length_b   1.000
_cell.length_c   1.000
_cell.angle_alpha   90.00
_cell.angle_beta   90.00
_cell.angle_gamma   90.00
#
_symmetry.space_group_name_H-M   'P 1'
#
loop_
_entity.id
_entity.type
_entity.pdbx_description
1 polymer ?
#
loop_
_entity_poly.entity_id
_entity_poly.type
_entity_poly.pdbx_seq_one_letter_code
_entity_poly.pdbx_strand_id
1 'polypeptide(L)'
;MEYQDAYEDSNMDFRQLSEKQETLLVILPIPSAILSIFGSVVIITMAFKSRRKTHWTPYHGLLTGMSIFDIIFSVNLAVGSFLYPRETSSRFWAFGNEASCDAIGFFNQFSGPAAMLYQTMLSFYFLLTTRFKYSDSDIARKFETSMHVVCLGWPMLSAYAALYWGFYGERKINMGCWIKIDIPENCGPDGTGEPCKGILYNVVFGATMIFSCLVSMIVNNVRIWAYVRKHVQAHKERLSFARNAYLDATEQSAGTNGSSKKKNAERSPSQGAFQRLEETQKQHQEKLQKLRTQAFLFVGGFLLCNVIAYALRAREAIVGSGIDLKELPVTTFPFLVLQAMLYPLQGWVNMFVFLRPSYLRLRMSFPSESKLWCFRHAIFGDPEDCSNRASEPVPLKGGTRKVERRTTSQTAKSEEGAITSGNLSASDTTESKEGKDSRRSAVDGNDHQADPKESPERSSSIVMMDGSVHTVRSADMD
;
A
#
# COMPACT_ATOMS: atom_id res chain seq x y z
N MET A 1 -44.43 24.52 -35.01
CA MET A 1 -44.89 24.69 -33.61
C MET A 1 -45.34 23.36 -33.02
N GLU A 2 -46.07 22.52 -33.75
CA GLU A 2 -46.46 21.15 -33.31
C GLU A 2 -45.31 20.16 -33.05
N TYR A 3 -44.08 20.45 -33.49
CA TYR A 3 -42.90 19.60 -33.25
C TYR A 3 -42.18 19.91 -31.93
N GLN A 4 -42.50 21.04 -31.30
CA GLN A 4 -41.82 21.49 -30.07
C GLN A 4 -42.52 20.93 -28.82
N ASP A 5 -43.85 20.79 -28.88
CA ASP A 5 -44.65 20.18 -27.81
C ASP A 5 -44.43 18.66 -27.68
N ALA A 6 -44.06 17.98 -28.77
CA ALA A 6 -43.69 16.56 -28.74
C ALA A 6 -42.29 16.30 -28.14
N TYR A 7 -41.43 17.34 -28.08
CA TYR A 7 -40.07 17.22 -27.53
C TYR A 7 -40.06 17.45 -26.02
N GLU A 8 -40.92 18.32 -25.49
CA GLU A 8 -41.06 18.55 -24.04
C GLU A 8 -41.59 17.31 -23.30
N ASP A 9 -42.40 16.46 -23.93
CA ASP A 9 -42.95 15.24 -23.33
C ASP A 9 -41.97 14.04 -23.34
N SER A 10 -40.83 14.19 -24.03
CA SER A 10 -39.75 13.18 -24.06
C SER A 10 -38.68 13.38 -22.98
N ASN A 11 -38.86 14.38 -22.10
CA ASN A 11 -38.11 14.47 -20.85
C ASN A 11 -38.49 13.26 -19.99
N MET A 12 -37.75 12.16 -20.19
CA MET A 12 -37.83 10.97 -19.37
C MET A 12 -37.61 11.38 -17.92
N ASP A 13 -38.72 11.50 -17.20
CA ASP A 13 -38.72 11.90 -15.80
C ASP A 13 -38.09 10.77 -15.00
N PHE A 14 -36.78 10.87 -14.77
CA PHE A 14 -36.06 9.96 -13.89
C PHE A 14 -36.72 10.06 -12.53
N ARG A 15 -36.98 8.93 -11.89
CA ARG A 15 -37.54 8.94 -10.55
C ARG A 15 -36.51 9.57 -9.62
N GLN A 16 -36.69 10.85 -9.31
CA GLN A 16 -35.73 11.63 -8.53
C GLN A 16 -35.63 11.08 -7.12
N LEU A 17 -34.42 11.11 -6.56
CA LEU A 17 -34.22 10.81 -5.15
C LEU A 17 -34.94 11.87 -4.31
N SER A 18 -35.45 11.48 -3.15
CA SER A 18 -35.99 12.47 -2.21
C SER A 18 -34.91 13.46 -1.80
N GLU A 19 -35.27 14.72 -1.56
CA GLU A 19 -34.36 15.77 -1.06
C GLU A 19 -33.51 15.29 0.14
N LYS A 20 -34.10 14.50 1.05
CA LYS A 20 -33.39 13.91 2.19
C LYS A 20 -32.33 12.89 1.78
N GLN A 21 -32.62 12.09 0.75
CA GLN A 21 -31.69 11.11 0.20
C GLN A 21 -30.51 11.80 -0.50
N GLU A 22 -30.79 12.85 -1.28
CA GLU A 22 -29.73 13.65 -1.91
C GLU A 22 -28.86 14.35 -0.88
N THR A 23 -29.47 15.02 0.10
CA THR A 23 -28.75 15.67 1.21
C THR A 23 -27.85 14.68 1.94
N LEU A 24 -28.33 13.46 2.18
CA LEU A 24 -27.54 12.42 2.84
C LEU A 24 -26.32 12.02 1.99
N LEU A 25 -26.47 11.85 0.67
CA LEU A 25 -25.39 11.51 -0.24
C LEU A 25 -24.33 12.62 -0.34
N VAL A 26 -24.74 13.88 -0.22
CA VAL A 26 -23.80 15.03 -0.20
C VAL A 26 -22.96 15.06 1.06
N ILE A 27 -23.55 14.77 2.23
CA ILE A 27 -22.88 14.91 3.54
C ILE A 27 -22.05 13.68 3.92
N LEU A 28 -22.53 12.48 3.61
CA LEU A 28 -21.89 11.21 3.99
C LEU A 28 -20.40 11.05 3.61
N PRO A 29 -19.92 11.48 2.43
CA PRO A 29 -18.52 11.28 2.07
C PRO A 29 -17.55 12.17 2.83
N ILE A 30 -18.01 13.28 3.42
CA ILE A 30 -17.15 14.29 4.06
C ILE A 30 -16.38 13.70 5.27
N PRO A 31 -17.01 13.05 6.27
CA PRO A 31 -16.27 12.46 7.39
C PRO A 31 -15.25 11.40 6.94
N SER A 32 -15.62 10.56 5.97
CA SER A 32 -14.72 9.52 5.43
C SER A 32 -13.53 10.12 4.70
N ALA A 33 -13.75 11.19 3.93
CA ALA A 33 -12.69 11.92 3.24
C ALA A 33 -11.71 12.56 4.25
N ILE A 34 -12.22 13.18 5.32
CA ILE A 34 -11.37 13.75 6.38
C ILE A 34 -10.50 12.68 7.04
N LEU A 35 -11.08 11.52 7.37
CA LEU A 35 -10.32 10.40 7.95
C LEU A 35 -9.25 9.89 6.98
N SER A 36 -9.56 9.81 5.69
CA SER A 36 -8.60 9.39 4.66
C SER A 36 -7.45 10.38 4.50
N ILE A 37 -7.74 11.68 4.45
CA ILE A 37 -6.72 12.73 4.42
C ILE A 37 -5.80 12.59 5.64
N PHE A 38 -6.37 12.44 6.84
CA PHE A 38 -5.59 12.24 8.06
C PHE A 38 -4.69 11.00 7.97
N GLY A 39 -5.24 9.85 7.55
CA GLY A 39 -4.48 8.60 7.41
C GLY A 39 -3.31 8.73 6.44
N SER A 40 -3.54 9.36 5.29
CA SER A 40 -2.51 9.63 4.28
C SER A 40 -1.44 10.61 4.78
N VAL A 41 -1.82 11.67 5.49
CA VAL A 41 -0.84 12.61 6.11
C VAL A 41 0.05 11.90 7.13
N VAL A 42 -0.51 11.00 7.95
CA VAL A 42 0.26 10.20 8.91
C VAL A 42 1.28 9.32 8.18
N ILE A 43 0.86 8.60 7.13
CA ILE A 43 1.75 7.77 6.32
C ILE A 43 2.90 8.60 5.75
N ILE A 44 2.59 9.73 5.10
CA ILE A 44 3.57 10.62 4.49
C ILE A 44 4.57 11.10 5.54
N THR A 45 4.09 11.61 6.67
CA THR A 45 4.93 12.11 7.76
C THR A 45 5.87 11.02 8.29
N MET A 46 5.37 9.81 8.48
CA MET A 46 6.17 8.68 8.94
C MET A 46 7.21 8.23 7.89
N ALA A 47 6.85 8.21 6.61
CA ALA A 47 7.77 7.88 5.53
C ALA A 47 8.93 8.89 5.45
N PHE A 48 8.63 10.19 5.54
CA PHE A 48 9.66 11.24 5.58
C PHE A 48 10.51 11.20 6.85
N LYS A 49 9.92 10.92 8.02
CA LYS A 49 10.68 10.71 9.26
C LYS A 49 11.61 9.51 9.15
N SER A 50 11.15 8.42 8.52
CA SER A 50 11.94 7.21 8.26
C SER A 50 13.12 7.49 7.32
N ARG A 51 12.93 8.32 6.29
CA ARG A 51 13.98 8.75 5.34
C ARG A 51 15.17 9.44 6.02
N ARG A 52 14.93 10.17 7.12
CA ARG A 52 16.02 10.82 7.86
C ARG A 52 16.90 9.82 8.62
N LYS A 53 16.37 8.65 8.96
CA LYS A 53 17.05 7.61 9.76
C LYS A 53 17.57 6.45 8.91
N THR A 54 16.92 6.14 7.80
CA THR A 54 17.17 4.97 6.97
C THR A 54 17.10 5.32 5.48
N HIS A 55 17.69 4.48 4.63
CA HIS A 55 17.62 4.68 3.18
C HIS A 55 16.17 4.69 2.67
N TRP A 56 15.90 5.52 1.67
CA TRP A 56 14.59 5.55 1.00
C TRP A 56 14.40 4.24 0.22
N THR A 57 13.37 3.48 0.58
CA THR A 57 13.03 2.22 -0.10
C THR A 57 11.91 2.47 -1.12
N PRO A 58 11.81 1.67 -2.20
CA PRO A 58 10.69 1.74 -3.14
C PRO A 58 9.32 1.59 -2.46
N TYR A 59 9.22 0.80 -1.39
CA TYR A 59 8.00 0.68 -0.59
C TYR A 59 7.49 2.03 -0.07
N HIS A 60 8.37 2.81 0.57
CA HIS A 60 8.05 4.15 1.07
C HIS A 60 7.74 5.13 -0.09
N GLY A 61 8.44 5.01 -1.23
CA GLY A 61 8.16 5.77 -2.45
C GLY A 61 6.75 5.56 -2.99
N LEU A 62 6.39 4.30 -3.26
CA LEU A 62 5.07 3.92 -3.77
C LEU A 62 3.96 4.28 -2.80
N LEU A 63 4.16 4.06 -1.50
CA LEU A 63 3.18 4.35 -0.47
C LEU A 63 2.95 5.86 -0.32
N THR A 64 4.02 6.67 -0.39
CA THR A 64 3.92 8.14 -0.38
C THR A 64 3.15 8.63 -1.61
N GLY A 65 3.45 8.09 -2.79
CA GLY A 65 2.71 8.40 -4.02
C GLY A 65 1.22 8.11 -3.88
N MET A 66 0.87 6.90 -3.42
CA MET A 66 -0.52 6.53 -3.16
C MET A 66 -1.22 7.49 -2.21
N SER A 67 -0.58 7.82 -1.07
CA SER A 67 -1.17 8.72 -0.07
C SER A 67 -1.37 10.15 -0.59
N ILE A 68 -0.52 10.66 -1.47
CA ILE A 68 -0.72 11.96 -2.11
C ILE A 68 -2.00 11.92 -2.96
N PHE A 69 -2.20 10.87 -3.75
CA PHE A 69 -3.38 10.73 -4.58
C PHE A 69 -4.65 10.45 -3.76
N ASP A 70 -4.55 9.70 -2.67
CA ASP A 70 -5.65 9.53 -1.71
C ASP A 70 -6.09 10.90 -1.15
N ILE A 71 -5.17 11.80 -0.81
CA ILE A 71 -5.49 13.16 -0.34
C ILE A 71 -6.23 13.95 -1.42
N ILE A 72 -5.66 14.02 -2.64
CA ILE A 72 -6.28 14.75 -3.75
C ILE A 72 -7.69 14.21 -4.01
N PHE A 73 -7.83 12.89 -4.09
CA PHE A 73 -9.10 12.23 -4.33
C PHE A 73 -10.13 12.49 -3.22
N SER A 74 -9.73 12.36 -1.95
CA SER A 74 -10.61 12.64 -0.81
C SER A 74 -11.05 14.10 -0.77
N VAL A 75 -10.18 15.05 -1.10
CA VAL A 75 -10.57 16.47 -1.23
C VAL A 75 -11.62 16.63 -2.32
N ASN A 76 -11.41 16.07 -3.52
CA ASN A 76 -12.38 16.17 -4.61
C ASN A 76 -13.73 15.55 -4.26
N LEU A 77 -13.75 14.41 -3.58
CA LEU A 77 -15.00 13.79 -3.15
C LEU A 77 -15.73 14.61 -2.09
N ALA A 78 -15.00 15.27 -1.18
CA ALA A 78 -15.59 16.11 -0.15
C ALA A 78 -16.18 17.42 -0.72
N VAL A 79 -15.50 18.04 -1.70
CA VAL A 79 -15.94 19.32 -2.27
C VAL A 79 -16.80 19.18 -3.53
N GLY A 80 -16.69 18.05 -4.23
CA GLY A 80 -17.26 17.87 -5.57
C GLY A 80 -18.77 18.00 -5.60
N SER A 81 -19.46 17.61 -4.52
CA SER A 81 -20.91 17.74 -4.39
C SER A 81 -21.42 19.19 -4.40
N PHE A 82 -20.55 20.16 -4.17
CA PHE A 82 -20.92 21.58 -4.11
C PHE A 82 -20.56 22.34 -5.39
N LEU A 83 -19.68 21.76 -6.21
CA LEU A 83 -19.08 22.40 -7.39
C LEU A 83 -19.81 22.04 -8.70
N TYR A 84 -21.03 21.52 -8.60
CA TYR A 84 -21.91 21.36 -9.74
C TYR A 84 -22.36 22.71 -10.31
N PRO A 85 -22.62 22.79 -11.62
CA PRO A 85 -23.13 23.99 -12.26
C PRO A 85 -24.50 24.38 -11.70
N ARG A 86 -24.59 25.56 -11.06
CA ARG A 86 -25.82 26.05 -10.44
C ARG A 86 -26.99 26.21 -11.42
N GLU A 87 -26.69 26.50 -12.69
CA GLU A 87 -27.69 26.81 -13.72
C GLU A 87 -28.35 25.54 -14.29
N THR A 88 -27.62 24.43 -14.33
CA THR A 88 -28.07 23.19 -14.99
C THR A 88 -28.31 22.04 -14.01
N SER A 89 -27.74 22.10 -12.81
CA SER A 89 -27.86 21.05 -11.81
C SER A 89 -29.12 21.20 -10.96
N SER A 90 -29.86 20.11 -10.78
CA SER A 90 -30.96 20.04 -9.81
C SER A 90 -30.49 19.73 -8.37
N ARG A 91 -29.18 19.55 -8.17
CA ARG A 91 -28.62 19.11 -6.89
C ARG A 91 -28.67 20.22 -5.86
N PHE A 92 -28.99 19.82 -4.63
CA PHE A 92 -28.96 20.72 -3.49
C PHE A 92 -27.54 21.27 -3.24
N TRP A 93 -27.44 22.56 -2.91
CA TRP A 93 -26.19 23.29 -2.64
C TRP A 93 -25.17 23.35 -3.79
N ALA A 94 -25.60 23.14 -5.03
CA ALA A 94 -24.79 23.46 -6.20
C ALA A 94 -24.54 24.99 -6.27
N PHE A 95 -23.27 25.41 -6.15
CA PHE A 95 -22.86 26.80 -6.35
C PHE A 95 -21.74 26.97 -7.37
N GLY A 96 -21.31 25.87 -8.01
CA GLY A 96 -20.29 25.87 -9.06
C GLY A 96 -20.81 26.29 -10.43
N ASN A 97 -19.97 26.03 -11.43
CA ASN A 97 -20.23 26.23 -12.86
C ASN A 97 -19.64 25.04 -13.65
N GLU A 98 -19.78 25.06 -14.98
CA GLU A 98 -19.24 24.00 -15.84
C GLU A 98 -17.72 23.81 -15.65
N ALA A 99 -16.96 24.91 -15.54
CA ALA A 99 -15.51 24.84 -15.36
C ALA A 99 -15.09 24.19 -14.02
N SER A 100 -15.83 24.44 -12.92
CA SER A 100 -15.57 23.75 -11.65
C SER A 100 -15.93 22.28 -11.72
N CYS A 101 -16.97 21.93 -12.47
CA CYS A 101 -17.36 20.55 -12.71
C CYS A 101 -16.31 19.80 -13.55
N ASP A 102 -15.80 20.43 -14.61
CA ASP A 102 -14.69 19.90 -15.42
C ASP A 102 -13.43 19.69 -14.60
N ALA A 103 -13.08 20.65 -13.74
CA ALA A 103 -11.94 20.51 -12.84
C ALA A 103 -12.09 19.32 -11.89
N ILE A 104 -13.27 19.13 -11.29
CA ILE A 104 -13.55 17.98 -10.43
C ILE A 104 -13.51 16.68 -11.22
N GLY A 105 -14.07 16.66 -12.44
CA GLY A 105 -13.98 15.52 -13.35
C GLY A 105 -12.54 15.14 -13.68
N PHE A 106 -11.72 16.14 -14.01
CA PHE A 106 -10.29 15.98 -14.28
C PHE A 106 -9.57 15.37 -13.08
N PHE A 107 -9.72 15.95 -11.89
CA PHE A 107 -9.00 15.45 -10.73
C PHE A 107 -9.53 14.09 -10.26
N ASN A 108 -10.82 13.78 -10.41
CA ASN A 108 -11.35 12.43 -10.16
C ASN A 108 -10.73 11.40 -11.12
N GLN A 109 -10.63 11.73 -12.41
CA GLN A 109 -10.01 10.88 -13.42
C GLN A 109 -8.49 10.75 -13.21
N PHE A 110 -7.82 11.77 -12.69
CA PHE A 110 -6.39 11.73 -12.42
C PHE A 110 -6.07 10.97 -11.14
N SER A 111 -6.66 11.34 -10.00
CA SER A 111 -6.21 10.85 -8.71
C SER A 111 -6.73 9.46 -8.33
N GLY A 112 -7.98 9.13 -8.65
CA GLY A 112 -8.55 7.80 -8.35
C GLY A 112 -7.77 6.67 -9.05
N PRO A 113 -7.66 6.69 -10.40
CA PRO A 113 -6.82 5.78 -11.17
C PRO A 113 -5.35 5.73 -10.73
N ALA A 114 -4.73 6.88 -10.41
CA ALA A 114 -3.36 6.92 -9.94
C ALA A 114 -3.19 6.15 -8.61
N ALA A 115 -4.06 6.39 -7.62
CA ALA A 115 -4.04 5.66 -6.36
C ALA A 115 -4.19 4.15 -6.57
N MET A 116 -5.09 3.72 -7.46
CA MET A 116 -5.28 2.30 -7.81
C MET A 116 -4.03 1.70 -8.49
N LEU A 117 -3.38 2.43 -9.39
CA LEU A 117 -2.14 1.97 -10.04
C LEU A 117 -1.00 1.85 -9.01
N TYR A 118 -0.87 2.80 -8.09
CA TYR A 118 0.09 2.69 -6.98
C TYR A 118 -0.19 1.45 -6.12
N GLN A 119 -1.45 1.18 -5.81
CA GLN A 119 -1.85 -0.02 -5.08
C GLN A 119 -1.45 -1.30 -5.82
N THR A 120 -1.58 -1.29 -7.15
CA THR A 120 -1.18 -2.39 -8.03
C THR A 120 0.35 -2.54 -8.06
N MET A 121 1.10 -1.45 -8.19
CA MET A 121 2.57 -1.46 -8.14
C MET A 121 3.10 -1.90 -6.78
N LEU A 122 2.39 -1.59 -5.69
CA LEU A 122 2.71 -2.10 -4.36
C LEU A 122 2.52 -3.63 -4.28
N SER A 123 1.49 -4.16 -4.94
CA SER A 123 1.31 -5.61 -5.08
C SER A 123 2.46 -6.27 -5.86
N PHE A 124 2.90 -5.65 -6.96
CA PHE A 124 4.09 -6.10 -7.70
C PHE A 124 5.36 -6.01 -6.86
N TYR A 125 5.56 -4.95 -6.09
CA TYR A 125 6.67 -4.82 -5.15
C TYR A 125 6.72 -6.01 -4.17
N PHE A 126 5.58 -6.39 -3.58
CA PHE A 126 5.52 -7.56 -2.71
C PHE A 126 5.81 -8.87 -3.44
N LEU A 127 5.37 -9.02 -4.69
CA LEU A 127 5.69 -10.19 -5.49
C LEU A 127 7.21 -10.27 -5.79
N LEU A 128 7.82 -9.17 -6.23
CA LEU A 128 9.25 -9.08 -6.55
C LEU A 128 10.13 -9.38 -5.33
N THR A 129 9.80 -8.82 -4.17
CA THR A 129 10.56 -9.03 -2.93
C THR A 129 10.37 -10.45 -2.38
N THR A 130 9.17 -11.01 -2.42
CA THR A 130 8.90 -12.33 -1.82
C THR A 130 9.29 -13.49 -2.73
N ARG A 131 8.84 -13.50 -3.98
CA ARG A 131 9.02 -14.63 -4.92
C ARG A 131 10.34 -14.58 -5.67
N PHE A 132 10.71 -13.39 -6.12
CA PHE A 132 11.89 -13.20 -6.96
C PHE A 132 13.13 -12.77 -6.18
N LYS A 133 12.97 -12.46 -4.89
CA LYS A 133 14.05 -12.10 -3.96
C LYS A 133 14.87 -10.88 -4.44
N TYR A 134 14.25 -9.97 -5.18
CA TYR A 134 14.89 -8.70 -5.50
C TYR A 134 15.10 -7.90 -4.20
N SER A 135 16.28 -7.29 -4.06
CA SER A 135 16.56 -6.33 -3.00
C SER A 135 15.86 -5.00 -3.27
N ASP A 136 15.63 -4.21 -2.22
CA ASP A 136 15.07 -2.87 -2.34
C ASP A 136 15.93 -1.98 -3.25
N SER A 137 17.26 -2.16 -3.23
CA SER A 137 18.19 -1.43 -4.11
C SER A 137 18.07 -1.82 -5.58
N ASP A 138 17.85 -3.11 -5.87
CA ASP A 138 17.64 -3.56 -7.24
C ASP A 138 16.29 -3.08 -7.78
N ILE A 139 15.25 -3.07 -6.94
CA ILE A 139 13.93 -2.55 -7.31
C ILE A 139 14.01 -1.04 -7.56
N ALA A 140 14.66 -0.30 -6.66
CA ALA A 140 14.82 1.15 -6.78
C ALA A 140 15.49 1.55 -8.10
N ARG A 141 16.57 0.86 -8.46
CA ARG A 141 17.34 1.16 -9.66
C ARG A 141 16.65 0.73 -10.96
N LYS A 142 15.97 -0.43 -10.97
CA LYS A 142 15.47 -1.04 -12.22
C LYS A 142 13.99 -0.76 -12.48
N PHE A 143 13.16 -0.72 -11.44
CA PHE A 143 11.71 -0.77 -11.58
C PHE A 143 11.00 0.46 -11.03
N GLU A 144 11.51 1.10 -9.96
CA GLU A 144 10.80 2.18 -9.26
C GLU A 144 10.44 3.34 -10.19
N THR A 145 11.36 3.83 -11.02
CA THR A 145 11.07 4.91 -12.00
C THR A 145 9.96 4.51 -12.96
N SER A 146 10.00 3.30 -13.52
CA SER A 146 8.97 2.81 -14.45
C SER A 146 7.61 2.67 -13.75
N MET A 147 7.60 2.18 -12.50
CA MET A 147 6.38 2.08 -11.71
C MET A 147 5.73 3.46 -11.50
N HIS A 148 6.50 4.47 -11.12
CA HIS A 148 5.98 5.85 -10.96
C HIS A 148 5.50 6.44 -12.29
N VAL A 149 6.24 6.24 -13.39
CA VAL A 149 5.83 6.69 -14.73
C VAL A 149 4.51 6.06 -15.14
N VAL A 150 4.29 4.76 -14.89
CA VAL A 150 3.00 4.11 -15.18
C VAL A 150 1.88 4.67 -14.30
N CYS A 151 2.13 4.80 -12.99
CA CYS A 151 1.13 5.31 -12.04
C CYS A 151 0.70 6.76 -12.33
N LEU A 152 1.58 7.59 -12.89
CA LEU A 152 1.31 9.00 -13.18
C LEU A 152 0.90 9.22 -14.63
N GLY A 153 1.61 8.60 -15.57
CA GLY A 153 1.49 8.85 -17.00
C GLY A 153 0.13 8.45 -17.53
N TRP A 154 -0.36 7.26 -17.20
CA TRP A 154 -1.66 6.80 -17.72
C TRP A 154 -2.84 7.63 -17.20
N PRO A 155 -3.02 7.84 -15.88
CA PRO A 155 -4.10 8.68 -15.36
C PRO A 155 -4.02 10.11 -15.89
N MET A 156 -2.83 10.70 -15.93
CA MET A 156 -2.64 12.07 -16.44
C MET A 156 -3.02 12.17 -17.93
N LEU A 157 -2.53 11.25 -18.77
CA LEU A 157 -2.87 11.22 -20.19
C LEU A 157 -4.38 11.07 -20.40
N SER A 158 -5.02 10.14 -19.69
CA SER A 158 -6.48 9.97 -19.77
C SER A 158 -7.24 11.19 -19.24
N ALA A 159 -6.75 11.86 -18.20
CA ALA A 159 -7.42 13.02 -17.64
C ALA A 159 -7.39 14.21 -18.60
N TYR A 160 -6.23 14.46 -19.22
CA TYR A 160 -6.06 15.50 -20.24
C TYR A 160 -6.82 15.21 -21.53
N ALA A 161 -6.81 13.96 -21.98
CA ALA A 161 -7.53 13.58 -23.20
C ALA A 161 -9.04 13.83 -23.05
N ALA A 162 -9.64 13.42 -21.92
CA ALA A 162 -11.03 13.72 -21.61
C ALA A 162 -11.31 15.24 -21.49
N LEU A 163 -10.39 16.01 -20.91
CA LEU A 163 -10.52 17.47 -20.84
C LEU A 163 -10.50 18.11 -22.23
N TYR A 164 -9.54 17.70 -23.07
CA TYR A 164 -9.38 18.22 -24.43
C TYR A 164 -10.62 17.99 -25.29
N TRP A 165 -11.29 16.85 -25.13
CA TRP A 165 -12.53 16.56 -25.85
C TRP A 165 -13.80 17.07 -25.17
N GLY A 166 -13.71 17.77 -24.04
CA GLY A 166 -14.89 18.28 -23.32
C GLY A 166 -15.76 17.17 -22.77
N PHE A 167 -15.16 16.05 -22.34
CA PHE A 167 -15.91 14.87 -21.90
C PHE A 167 -16.43 14.96 -20.47
N TYR A 168 -15.95 15.91 -19.67
CA TYR A 168 -16.39 16.03 -18.29
C TYR A 168 -17.75 16.72 -18.17
N GLY A 169 -18.48 16.37 -17.09
CA GLY A 169 -19.73 17.00 -16.69
C GLY A 169 -20.41 16.29 -15.53
N GLU A 170 -21.57 16.78 -15.15
CA GLU A 170 -22.38 16.19 -14.10
C GLU A 170 -22.90 14.81 -14.52
N ARG A 171 -22.81 13.80 -13.63
CA ARG A 171 -23.45 12.51 -13.83
C ARG A 171 -24.82 12.48 -13.16
N LYS A 172 -25.84 12.06 -13.92
CA LYS A 172 -27.22 11.97 -13.43
C LYS A 172 -27.40 10.97 -12.26
N ILE A 173 -26.67 9.86 -12.28
CA ILE A 173 -26.90 8.71 -11.37
C ILE A 173 -25.87 8.62 -10.24
N ASN A 174 -24.66 9.15 -10.44
CA ASN A 174 -23.55 8.98 -9.50
C ASN A 174 -23.13 10.33 -8.93
N MET A 175 -22.50 10.30 -7.76
CA MET A 175 -22.01 11.52 -7.13
C MET A 175 -20.77 12.02 -7.87
N GLY A 176 -20.77 13.31 -8.18
CA GLY A 176 -19.65 14.06 -8.68
C GLY A 176 -19.69 14.31 -10.19
N CYS A 177 -18.79 15.18 -10.61
CA CYS A 177 -18.49 15.39 -12.01
C CYS A 177 -17.50 14.34 -12.51
N TRP A 178 -17.76 13.77 -13.68
CA TRP A 178 -16.89 12.82 -14.37
C TRP A 178 -17.24 12.76 -15.86
N ILE A 179 -16.82 11.71 -16.57
CA ILE A 179 -17.07 11.56 -18.02
C ILE A 179 -18.57 11.40 -18.30
N LYS A 180 -19.14 12.32 -19.10
CA LYS A 180 -20.53 12.27 -19.62
C LYS A 180 -20.70 11.01 -20.49
N ILE A 181 -21.86 10.37 -20.41
CA ILE A 181 -22.16 9.16 -21.21
C ILE A 181 -22.65 9.56 -22.61
N ASP A 182 -23.41 10.65 -22.65
CA ASP A 182 -24.14 11.24 -23.77
C ASP A 182 -23.27 12.21 -24.59
N ILE A 183 -22.17 11.69 -25.15
CA ILE A 183 -21.26 12.47 -26.00
C ILE A 183 -21.27 11.92 -27.43
N PRO A 184 -21.59 12.73 -28.47
CA PRO A 184 -22.09 14.11 -28.39
C PRO A 184 -23.47 14.19 -27.71
N GLU A 185 -23.88 15.38 -27.28
CA GLU A 185 -25.17 15.59 -26.59
C GLU A 185 -26.32 14.96 -27.39
N ASN A 186 -27.23 14.29 -26.69
CA ASN A 186 -28.37 13.57 -27.27
C ASN A 186 -28.02 12.38 -28.19
N CYS A 187 -26.83 11.78 -28.04
CA CYS A 187 -26.55 10.48 -28.65
C CYS A 187 -27.41 9.38 -28.00
N GLY A 188 -27.93 8.44 -28.78
CA GLY A 188 -28.74 7.34 -28.28
C GLY A 188 -29.64 6.69 -29.34
N PRO A 189 -30.39 5.65 -28.97
CA PRO A 189 -31.30 4.93 -29.88
C PRO A 189 -32.37 5.85 -30.51
N ASP A 190 -32.73 6.92 -29.79
CA ASP A 190 -33.84 7.81 -30.13
C ASP A 190 -33.37 9.10 -30.83
N GLY A 191 -32.06 9.29 -31.03
CA GLY A 191 -31.46 10.54 -31.52
C GLY A 191 -30.57 10.39 -32.76
N THR A 192 -31.10 10.82 -33.92
CA THR A 192 -30.53 11.22 -35.24
C THR A 192 -29.08 10.88 -35.73
N GLY A 193 -28.28 10.00 -35.12
CA GLY A 193 -27.33 9.20 -35.89
C GLY A 193 -25.83 9.16 -35.53
N GLU A 194 -25.38 9.48 -34.32
CA GLU A 194 -24.01 9.11 -33.89
C GLU A 194 -24.00 8.22 -32.64
N PRO A 195 -23.16 7.15 -32.60
CA PRO A 195 -23.01 6.32 -31.41
C PRO A 195 -22.34 7.10 -30.28
N CYS A 196 -22.81 6.89 -29.05
CA CYS A 196 -22.24 7.54 -27.87
C CYS A 196 -20.78 7.17 -27.64
N LYS A 197 -19.89 8.15 -27.85
CA LYS A 197 -18.44 8.01 -27.67
C LYS A 197 -18.06 7.91 -26.19
N GLY A 198 -18.86 8.49 -25.30
CA GLY A 198 -18.64 8.47 -23.85
C GLY A 198 -18.62 7.05 -23.26
N ILE A 199 -19.45 6.13 -23.78
CA ILE A 199 -19.46 4.72 -23.35
C ILE A 199 -18.13 4.06 -23.72
N LEU A 200 -17.70 4.20 -24.98
CA LEU A 200 -16.43 3.64 -25.44
C LEU A 200 -15.26 4.16 -24.60
N TYR A 201 -15.23 5.47 -24.34
CA TYR A 201 -14.20 6.09 -23.51
C TYR A 201 -14.19 5.51 -22.08
N ASN A 202 -15.35 5.39 -21.45
CA ASN A 202 -15.49 4.79 -20.12
C ASN A 202 -15.02 3.33 -20.08
N VAL A 203 -15.29 2.55 -21.13
CA VAL A 203 -14.84 1.15 -21.23
C VAL A 203 -13.32 1.09 -21.39
N VAL A 204 -12.76 1.88 -22.30
CA VAL A 204 -11.31 1.85 -22.63
C VAL A 204 -10.48 2.40 -21.48
N PHE A 205 -10.78 3.61 -21.01
CA PHE A 205 -9.94 4.32 -20.03
C PHE A 205 -10.34 4.06 -18.58
N GLY A 206 -11.59 3.69 -18.32
CA GLY A 206 -12.09 3.36 -16.99
C GLY A 206 -12.06 1.85 -16.72
N ALA A 207 -13.03 1.13 -17.31
CA ALA A 207 -13.32 -0.26 -16.96
C ALA A 207 -12.15 -1.21 -17.24
N THR A 208 -11.51 -1.10 -18.41
CA THR A 208 -10.39 -1.98 -18.81
C THR A 208 -9.21 -1.85 -17.85
N MET A 209 -8.84 -0.61 -17.51
CA MET A 209 -7.78 -0.35 -16.54
C MET A 209 -8.14 -0.91 -15.17
N ILE A 210 -9.33 -0.58 -14.63
CA ILE A 210 -9.78 -1.08 -13.32
C ILE A 210 -9.74 -2.62 -13.28
N PHE A 211 -10.29 -3.27 -14.29
CA PHE A 211 -10.30 -4.72 -14.41
C PHE A 211 -8.88 -5.30 -14.45
N SER A 212 -7.99 -4.73 -15.27
CA SER A 212 -6.60 -5.18 -15.38
C SER A 212 -5.83 -5.06 -14.06
N CYS A 213 -5.99 -3.94 -13.34
CA CYS A 213 -5.41 -3.72 -12.02
C CYS A 213 -5.92 -4.74 -11.00
N LEU A 214 -7.25 -4.96 -10.98
CA LEU A 214 -7.89 -5.91 -10.09
C LEU A 214 -7.39 -7.34 -10.33
N VAL A 215 -7.40 -7.80 -11.58
CA VAL A 215 -6.90 -9.12 -11.97
C VAL A 215 -5.42 -9.26 -11.59
N SER A 216 -4.61 -8.26 -11.89
CA SER A 216 -3.18 -8.25 -11.54
C SER A 216 -2.96 -8.38 -10.02
N MET A 217 -3.67 -7.58 -9.21
CA MET A 217 -3.57 -7.65 -7.75
C MET A 217 -3.97 -9.03 -7.20
N ILE A 218 -5.05 -9.63 -7.72
CA ILE A 218 -5.50 -10.97 -7.33
C ILE A 218 -4.45 -12.01 -7.70
N VAL A 219 -3.97 -12.01 -8.94
CA VAL A 219 -2.95 -12.95 -9.43
C VAL A 219 -1.67 -12.84 -8.60
N ASN A 220 -1.19 -11.62 -8.34
CA ASN A 220 0.01 -11.39 -7.53
C ASN A 220 -0.16 -11.94 -6.10
N ASN A 221 -1.30 -11.69 -5.44
CA ASN A 221 -1.55 -12.20 -4.09
C ASN A 221 -1.67 -13.73 -4.04
N VAL A 222 -2.33 -14.35 -5.02
CA VAL A 222 -2.40 -15.81 -5.15
C VAL A 222 -1.00 -16.40 -5.33
N ARG A 223 -0.16 -15.79 -6.18
CA ARG A 223 1.23 -16.21 -6.40
C ARG A 223 2.07 -16.09 -5.12
N ILE A 224 1.97 -14.97 -4.38
CA ILE A 224 2.65 -14.77 -3.09
C ILE A 224 2.20 -15.83 -2.09
N TRP A 225 0.90 -16.08 -1.97
CA TRP A 225 0.36 -17.09 -1.05
C TRP A 225 0.85 -18.49 -1.36
N ALA A 226 0.76 -18.90 -2.63
CA ALA A 226 1.22 -20.22 -3.08
C ALA A 226 2.73 -20.40 -2.83
N TYR A 227 3.53 -19.36 -3.12
CA TYR A 227 4.96 -19.38 -2.87
C TYR A 227 5.29 -19.51 -1.38
N VAL A 228 4.69 -18.68 -0.52
CA VAL A 228 4.93 -18.72 0.93
C VAL A 228 4.48 -20.06 1.51
N ARG A 229 3.34 -20.61 1.07
CA ARG A 229 2.85 -21.92 1.55
C ARG A 229 3.81 -23.04 1.16
N LYS A 230 4.24 -23.09 -0.11
CA LYS A 230 5.22 -24.09 -0.58
C LYS A 230 6.55 -23.97 0.16
N HIS A 231 7.04 -22.75 0.36
CA HIS A 231 8.32 -22.51 1.03
C HIS A 231 8.29 -22.86 2.53
N VAL A 232 7.17 -22.57 3.21
CA VAL A 232 6.98 -22.95 4.63
C VAL A 232 6.93 -24.47 4.77
N GLN A 233 6.22 -25.16 3.88
CA GLN A 233 6.11 -26.62 3.91
C GLN A 233 7.46 -27.29 3.64
N ALA A 234 8.15 -26.91 2.56
CA ALA A 234 9.46 -27.45 2.22
C ALA A 234 10.51 -27.20 3.32
N HIS A 235 10.39 -26.07 4.04
CA HIS A 235 11.27 -25.80 5.16
C HIS A 235 10.97 -26.70 6.36
N LYS A 236 9.69 -26.93 6.71
CA LYS A 236 9.34 -27.86 7.80
C LYS A 236 9.91 -29.26 7.56
N GLU A 237 9.84 -29.74 6.31
CA GLU A 237 10.40 -31.03 5.90
C GLU A 237 11.93 -31.07 6.02
N ARG A 238 12.63 -30.01 5.59
CA ARG A 238 14.09 -29.89 5.73
C ARG A 238 14.51 -29.84 7.20
N LEU A 239 13.78 -29.11 8.03
CA LEU A 239 14.06 -29.00 9.46
C LEU A 239 13.82 -30.34 10.16
N SER A 240 12.72 -31.04 9.83
CA SER A 240 12.47 -32.38 10.39
C SER A 240 13.54 -33.39 9.97
N PHE A 241 13.99 -33.34 8.71
CA PHE A 241 15.06 -34.21 8.22
C PHE A 241 16.40 -33.90 8.93
N ALA A 242 16.81 -32.63 8.98
CA ALA A 242 18.05 -32.23 9.63
C ALA A 242 18.06 -32.54 11.13
N ARG A 243 16.89 -32.39 11.80
CA ARG A 243 16.72 -32.78 13.20
C ARG A 243 16.86 -34.28 13.39
N ASN A 244 16.23 -35.10 12.55
CA ASN A 244 16.33 -36.56 12.64
C ASN A 244 17.78 -37.02 12.40
N ALA A 245 18.45 -36.48 11.37
CA ALA A 245 19.86 -36.78 11.11
C ALA A 245 20.79 -36.40 12.28
N TYR A 246 20.50 -35.31 12.98
CA TYR A 246 21.25 -34.93 14.19
C TYR A 246 21.01 -35.90 15.35
N LEU A 247 19.78 -36.37 15.54
CA LEU A 247 19.45 -37.35 16.58
C LEU A 247 20.15 -38.70 16.31
N ASP A 248 20.12 -39.17 15.05
CA ASP A 248 20.77 -40.42 14.65
C ASP A 248 22.29 -40.36 14.87
N ALA A 249 22.94 -39.24 14.52
CA ALA A 249 24.37 -39.03 14.75
C ALA A 249 24.72 -38.99 16.26
N THR A 250 23.82 -38.46 17.08
CA THR A 250 23.98 -38.42 18.54
C THR A 250 23.84 -39.82 19.14
N GLU A 251 22.91 -40.63 18.64
CA GLU A 251 22.68 -42.00 19.10
C GLU A 251 23.86 -42.93 18.74
N GLN A 252 24.38 -42.85 17.52
CA GLN A 252 25.57 -43.59 17.10
C GLN A 252 26.81 -43.24 17.96
N SER A 253 26.98 -41.96 18.30
CA SER A 253 28.07 -41.52 19.17
C SER A 253 27.93 -42.05 20.61
N ALA A 254 26.70 -42.27 21.09
CA ALA A 254 26.45 -42.83 22.41
C ALA A 254 26.74 -44.34 22.49
N GLY A 255 26.53 -45.09 21.40
CA GLY A 255 26.71 -46.55 21.38
C GLY A 255 28.15 -47.05 21.33
N THR A 256 29.11 -46.22 20.89
CA THR A 256 30.46 -46.71 20.51
C THR A 256 31.51 -46.67 21.63
N ASN A 257 31.20 -46.16 22.83
CA ASN A 257 32.19 -46.05 23.93
C ASN A 257 31.65 -46.56 25.27
N GLY A 258 31.71 -47.87 25.46
CA GLY A 258 31.71 -48.47 26.79
C GLY A 258 32.98 -48.09 27.55
N SER A 259 32.81 -47.44 28.71
CA SER A 259 33.81 -47.28 29.79
C SER A 259 35.05 -46.40 29.49
N SER A 260 35.02 -45.13 29.90
CA SER A 260 36.12 -44.48 30.69
C SER A 260 36.39 -42.97 30.48
N LYS A 261 35.73 -42.22 29.60
CA LYS A 261 36.01 -40.75 29.47
C LYS A 261 34.75 -39.88 29.48
N LYS A 262 34.20 -39.66 30.68
CA LYS A 262 32.94 -38.92 30.92
C LYS A 262 33.09 -37.42 31.20
N LYS A 263 34.28 -36.81 31.10
CA LYS A 263 34.49 -35.43 31.63
C LYS A 263 34.73 -34.30 30.63
N ASN A 264 34.97 -34.56 29.34
CA ASN A 264 35.24 -33.48 28.36
C ASN A 264 34.23 -33.41 27.20
N ALA A 265 33.07 -34.07 27.30
CA ALA A 265 32.03 -34.04 26.26
C ALA A 265 31.07 -32.83 26.37
N GLU A 266 31.31 -31.91 27.30
CA GLU A 266 30.51 -30.68 27.43
C GLU A 266 30.89 -29.69 26.31
N ARG A 267 29.97 -29.50 25.36
CA ARG A 267 30.00 -28.61 24.17
C ARG A 267 30.61 -29.22 22.91
N SER A 268 29.93 -30.23 22.35
CA SER A 268 30.09 -30.53 20.93
C SER A 268 29.71 -29.29 20.07
N PRO A 269 30.58 -28.81 19.17
CA PRO A 269 30.32 -27.67 18.28
C PRO A 269 29.09 -27.86 17.38
N SER A 270 28.62 -29.10 17.19
CA SER A 270 27.51 -29.44 16.29
C SER A 270 26.15 -28.92 16.74
N GLN A 271 25.87 -28.87 18.04
CA GLN A 271 24.57 -28.44 18.57
C GLN A 271 24.32 -26.94 18.33
N GLY A 272 25.36 -26.11 18.51
CA GLY A 272 25.26 -24.67 18.31
C GLY A 272 25.06 -24.27 16.84
N ALA A 273 25.66 -25.02 15.90
CA ALA A 273 25.49 -24.77 14.47
C ALA A 273 24.04 -25.03 14.01
N PHE A 274 23.43 -26.12 14.47
CA PHE A 274 22.03 -26.45 14.16
C PHE A 274 21.07 -25.39 14.69
N GLN A 275 21.25 -24.95 15.95
CA GLN A 275 20.41 -23.90 16.56
C GLN A 275 20.49 -22.58 15.78
N ARG A 276 21.69 -22.15 15.35
CA ARG A 276 21.87 -20.93 14.54
C ARG A 276 21.18 -21.02 13.18
N LEU A 277 21.23 -22.20 12.54
CA LEU A 277 20.53 -22.43 11.27
C LEU A 277 19.02 -22.37 11.44
N GLU A 278 18.48 -23.04 12.45
CA GLU A 278 17.05 -23.02 12.79
C GLU A 278 16.57 -21.60 13.09
N GLU A 279 17.32 -20.83 13.87
CA GLU A 279 16.99 -19.44 14.20
C GLU A 279 17.00 -18.53 12.97
N THR A 280 18.04 -18.61 12.13
CA THR A 280 18.14 -17.84 10.89
C THR A 280 16.96 -18.14 9.95
N GLN A 281 16.60 -19.41 9.83
CA GLN A 281 15.49 -19.82 8.98
C GLN A 281 14.14 -19.38 9.56
N LYS A 282 13.93 -19.50 10.87
CA LYS A 282 12.73 -19.00 11.56
C LYS A 282 12.56 -17.49 11.34
N GLN A 283 13.61 -16.69 11.52
CA GLN A 283 13.58 -15.25 11.28
C GLN A 283 13.21 -14.93 9.82
N HIS A 284 13.76 -15.69 8.86
CA HIS A 284 13.41 -15.53 7.44
C HIS A 284 11.93 -15.86 7.17
N GLN A 285 11.40 -16.93 7.76
CA GLN A 285 9.99 -17.29 7.62
C GLN A 285 9.05 -16.24 8.21
N GLU A 286 9.37 -15.74 9.40
CA GLU A 286 8.59 -14.68 10.03
C GLU A 286 8.56 -13.41 9.16
N LYS A 287 9.70 -13.05 8.55
CA LYS A 287 9.77 -11.93 7.59
C LYS A 287 8.84 -12.16 6.39
N LEU A 288 8.89 -13.34 5.76
CA LEU A 288 8.02 -13.68 4.63
C LEU A 288 6.54 -13.68 5.00
N GLN A 289 6.17 -14.18 6.18
CA GLN A 289 4.79 -14.17 6.65
C GLN A 289 4.28 -12.75 6.90
N LYS A 290 5.12 -11.87 7.47
CA LYS A 290 4.79 -10.45 7.69
C LYS A 290 4.54 -9.75 6.35
N LEU A 291 5.42 -9.92 5.37
CA LEU A 291 5.27 -9.35 4.02
C LEU A 291 4.00 -9.84 3.33
N ARG A 292 3.73 -11.15 3.36
CA ARG A 292 2.50 -11.72 2.82
C ARG A 292 1.27 -11.06 3.45
N THR A 293 1.21 -11.02 4.78
CA THR A 293 0.05 -10.46 5.48
C THR A 293 -0.14 -8.98 5.15
N GLN A 294 0.94 -8.20 4.99
CA GLN A 294 0.82 -6.81 4.54
C GLN A 294 0.23 -6.71 3.12
N ALA A 295 0.72 -7.51 2.17
CA ALA A 295 0.20 -7.53 0.80
C ALA A 295 -1.31 -7.82 0.76
N PHE A 296 -1.76 -8.83 1.51
CA PHE A 296 -3.18 -9.18 1.61
C PHE A 296 -4.02 -8.09 2.27
N LEU A 297 -3.50 -7.44 3.31
CA LEU A 297 -4.22 -6.37 4.00
C LEU A 297 -4.38 -5.14 3.12
N PHE A 298 -3.38 -4.78 2.33
CA PHE A 298 -3.47 -3.68 1.37
C PHE A 298 -4.52 -3.95 0.28
N VAL A 299 -4.50 -5.15 -0.33
CA VAL A 299 -5.50 -5.51 -1.34
C VAL A 299 -6.89 -5.67 -0.73
N GLY A 300 -7.00 -6.26 0.45
CA GLY A 300 -8.27 -6.36 1.17
C GLY A 300 -8.86 -4.99 1.53
N GLY A 301 -8.00 -4.06 1.98
CA GLY A 301 -8.40 -2.68 2.27
C GLY A 301 -8.88 -1.94 1.01
N PHE A 302 -8.14 -2.06 -0.08
CA PHE A 302 -8.56 -1.53 -1.38
C PHE A 302 -9.91 -2.07 -1.84
N LEU A 303 -10.11 -3.40 -1.78
CA LEU A 303 -11.38 -4.02 -2.15
C LEU A 303 -12.52 -3.55 -1.26
N LEU A 304 -12.30 -3.45 0.06
CA LEU A 304 -13.31 -2.95 1.00
C LEU A 304 -13.80 -1.55 0.62
N CYS A 305 -12.90 -0.64 0.25
CA CYS A 305 -13.25 0.73 -0.13
C CYS A 305 -13.84 0.84 -1.54
N ASN A 306 -13.42 -0.01 -2.49
CA ASN A 306 -13.71 0.21 -3.91
C ASN A 306 -14.73 -0.77 -4.53
N VAL A 307 -14.98 -1.94 -3.91
CA VAL A 307 -15.84 -2.98 -4.53
C VAL A 307 -17.26 -2.50 -4.82
N ILE A 308 -17.82 -1.67 -3.94
CA ILE A 308 -19.19 -1.15 -4.11
C ILE A 308 -19.24 -0.15 -5.26
N ALA A 309 -18.24 0.73 -5.36
CA ALA A 309 -18.12 1.65 -6.49
C ALA A 309 -18.02 0.87 -7.81
N TYR A 310 -17.20 -0.17 -7.87
CA TYR A 310 -17.06 -1.00 -9.07
C TYR A 310 -18.32 -1.80 -9.41
N ALA A 311 -19.02 -2.33 -8.41
CA ALA A 311 -20.30 -2.99 -8.62
C ALA A 311 -21.34 -2.03 -9.20
N LEU A 312 -21.39 -0.79 -8.70
CA LEU A 312 -22.25 0.26 -9.24
C LEU A 312 -21.87 0.63 -10.67
N ARG A 313 -20.57 0.76 -10.99
CA ARG A 313 -20.13 1.02 -12.38
C ARG A 313 -20.46 -0.13 -13.33
N ALA A 314 -20.28 -1.38 -12.89
CA ALA A 314 -20.65 -2.55 -13.68
C ALA A 314 -22.16 -2.59 -13.92
N ARG A 315 -22.96 -2.29 -12.89
CA ARG A 315 -24.42 -2.20 -13.02
C ARG A 315 -24.84 -1.08 -13.97
N GLU A 316 -24.25 0.10 -13.86
CA GLU A 316 -24.49 1.21 -14.79
C GLU A 316 -24.17 0.80 -16.24
N ALA A 317 -23.06 0.10 -16.47
CA ALA A 317 -22.65 -0.36 -17.80
C ALA A 317 -23.59 -1.44 -18.37
N ILE A 318 -24.11 -2.33 -17.52
CA ILE A 318 -25.06 -3.39 -17.93
C ILE A 318 -26.46 -2.81 -18.20
N VAL A 319 -26.92 -1.86 -17.37
CA VAL A 319 -28.26 -1.27 -17.49
C VAL A 319 -28.31 -0.20 -18.58
N GLY A 320 -27.20 0.46 -18.88
CA GLY A 320 -27.10 1.52 -19.89
C GLY A 320 -27.49 1.11 -21.32
N SER A 321 -27.81 -0.16 -21.56
CA SER A 321 -28.34 -0.66 -22.83
C SER A 321 -29.87 -0.86 -22.86
N GLY A 322 -30.65 -0.45 -21.85
CA GLY A 322 -32.09 -0.74 -21.77
C GLY A 322 -32.98 0.35 -21.16
N ILE A 323 -34.30 0.15 -21.31
CA ILE A 323 -35.42 1.05 -20.91
C ILE A 323 -35.47 1.32 -19.38
N ASP A 324 -34.75 0.55 -18.57
CA ASP A 324 -34.85 0.54 -17.10
C ASP A 324 -34.00 1.61 -16.37
N LEU A 325 -33.49 2.60 -17.11
CA LEU A 325 -32.70 3.71 -16.57
C LEU A 325 -33.49 4.57 -15.56
N LYS A 326 -34.83 4.61 -15.67
CA LYS A 326 -35.71 5.44 -14.82
C LYS A 326 -35.75 5.00 -13.36
N GLU A 327 -35.63 3.70 -13.07
CA GLU A 327 -35.70 3.16 -11.70
C GLU A 327 -34.33 3.00 -11.02
N LEU A 328 -33.24 3.26 -11.77
CA LEU A 328 -31.89 2.98 -11.30
C LEU A 328 -31.52 3.77 -10.02
N PRO A 329 -31.80 5.07 -9.88
CA PRO A 329 -31.41 5.83 -8.68
C PRO A 329 -32.03 5.28 -7.39
N VAL A 330 -33.32 4.94 -7.42
CA VAL A 330 -34.05 4.47 -6.24
C VAL A 330 -33.58 3.07 -5.83
N THR A 331 -33.41 2.16 -6.79
CA THR A 331 -32.97 0.78 -6.54
C THR A 331 -31.47 0.67 -6.21
N THR A 332 -30.66 1.68 -6.50
CA THR A 332 -29.23 1.73 -6.16
C THR A 332 -28.92 2.53 -4.89
N PHE A 333 -29.90 3.21 -4.30
CA PHE A 333 -29.68 4.11 -3.17
C PHE A 333 -28.90 3.50 -2.00
N PRO A 334 -29.18 2.27 -1.51
CA PRO A 334 -28.38 1.66 -0.43
C PRO A 334 -26.90 1.48 -0.81
N PHE A 335 -26.62 1.14 -2.07
CA PHE A 335 -25.25 1.01 -2.57
C PHE A 335 -24.58 2.39 -2.70
N LEU A 336 -25.32 3.43 -3.09
CA LEU A 336 -24.80 4.81 -3.14
C LEU A 336 -24.42 5.31 -1.74
N VAL A 337 -25.23 5.00 -0.72
CA VAL A 337 -24.93 5.31 0.69
C VAL A 337 -23.66 4.60 1.14
N LEU A 338 -23.53 3.29 0.86
CA LEU A 338 -22.33 2.54 1.22
C LEU A 338 -21.09 3.01 0.45
N GLN A 339 -21.24 3.37 -0.83
CA GLN A 339 -20.18 3.97 -1.64
C GLN A 339 -19.73 5.30 -1.02
N ALA A 340 -20.66 6.19 -0.66
CA ALA A 340 -20.36 7.48 -0.03
C ALA A 340 -19.54 7.32 1.25
N MET A 341 -19.83 6.28 2.04
CA MET A 341 -19.10 5.99 3.28
C MET A 341 -17.72 5.37 3.04
N LEU A 342 -17.64 4.34 2.20
CA LEU A 342 -16.44 3.49 2.11
C LEU A 342 -15.42 3.96 1.08
N TYR A 343 -15.89 4.56 -0.01
CA TYR A 343 -15.04 4.93 -1.14
C TYR A 343 -14.01 6.01 -0.78
N PRO A 344 -14.35 7.07 0.00
CA PRO A 344 -13.35 8.05 0.40
C PRO A 344 -12.37 7.54 1.45
N LEU A 345 -12.61 6.39 2.11
CA LEU A 345 -11.91 5.95 3.32
C LEU A 345 -10.53 5.29 3.08
N GLN A 346 -10.07 5.23 1.82
CA GLN A 346 -8.88 4.47 1.41
C GLN A 346 -7.61 4.81 2.21
N GLY A 347 -7.29 6.11 2.38
CA GLY A 347 -6.09 6.56 3.10
C GLY A 347 -6.10 6.14 4.58
N TRP A 348 -7.27 6.10 5.20
CA TRP A 348 -7.46 5.69 6.59
C TRP A 348 -7.20 4.18 6.77
N VAL A 349 -7.75 3.37 5.86
CA VAL A 349 -7.51 1.92 5.87
C VAL A 349 -6.03 1.62 5.61
N ASN A 350 -5.44 2.29 4.63
CA ASN A 350 -4.01 2.18 4.31
C ASN A 350 -3.12 2.50 5.51
N MET A 351 -3.48 3.51 6.31
CA MET A 351 -2.74 3.88 7.52
C MET A 351 -2.67 2.72 8.52
N PHE A 352 -3.77 2.02 8.78
CA PHE A 352 -3.75 0.86 9.68
C PHE A 352 -2.89 -0.28 9.16
N VAL A 353 -2.92 -0.55 7.85
CA VAL A 353 -2.06 -1.57 7.24
C VAL A 353 -0.59 -1.20 7.39
N PHE A 354 -0.25 0.07 7.16
CA PHE A 354 1.10 0.60 7.30
C PHE A 354 1.61 0.55 8.75
N LEU A 355 0.79 0.94 9.72
CA LEU A 355 1.16 0.98 11.15
C LEU A 355 1.32 -0.41 11.78
N ARG A 356 0.66 -1.43 11.22
CA ARG A 356 0.56 -2.77 11.80
C ARG A 356 1.90 -3.37 12.23
N PRO A 357 3.00 -3.39 11.44
CA PRO A 357 4.25 -3.99 11.87
C PRO A 357 4.88 -3.28 13.07
N SER A 358 4.82 -1.95 13.11
CA SER A 358 5.33 -1.16 14.24
C SER A 358 4.49 -1.36 15.49
N TYR A 359 3.16 -1.35 15.34
CA TYR A 359 2.24 -1.65 16.43
C TYR A 359 2.49 -3.04 17.04
N LEU A 360 2.63 -4.08 16.21
CA LEU A 360 2.86 -5.44 16.70
C LEU A 360 4.22 -5.59 17.38
N ARG A 361 5.28 -4.93 16.87
CA ARG A 361 6.58 -4.89 17.55
C ARG A 361 6.46 -4.28 18.94
N LEU A 362 5.81 -3.12 19.06
CA LEU A 362 5.59 -2.46 20.36
C LEU A 362 4.77 -3.33 21.32
N ARG A 363 3.72 -4.02 20.83
CA ARG A 363 2.93 -4.95 21.65
C ARG A 363 3.72 -6.15 22.16
N MET A 364 4.72 -6.62 21.42
CA MET A 364 5.59 -7.71 21.85
C MET A 364 6.65 -7.21 22.84
N SER A 365 7.21 -6.02 22.63
CA SER A 365 8.21 -5.42 23.51
C SER A 365 7.62 -4.91 24.84
N PHE A 366 6.37 -4.45 24.84
CA PHE A 366 5.71 -3.84 25.99
C PHE A 366 4.33 -4.48 26.24
N PRO A 367 4.27 -5.74 26.69
CA PRO A 367 3.01 -6.47 26.85
C PRO A 367 2.09 -5.87 27.93
N SER A 368 2.66 -5.25 28.98
CA SER A 368 1.95 -4.60 30.08
C SER A 368 1.30 -3.27 29.70
N GLU A 369 1.77 -2.62 28.64
CA GLU A 369 1.25 -1.33 28.21
C GLU A 369 -0.10 -1.45 27.50
N SER A 370 -0.88 -0.36 27.52
CA SER A 370 -2.20 -0.35 26.88
C SER A 370 -2.10 -0.40 25.35
N LYS A 371 -3.18 -0.87 24.69
CA LYS A 371 -3.26 -0.89 23.22
C LYS A 371 -3.18 0.51 22.62
N LEU A 372 -3.84 1.48 23.25
CA LEU A 372 -3.81 2.88 22.82
C LEU A 372 -2.40 3.48 22.96
N TRP A 373 -1.68 3.13 24.03
CA TRP A 373 -0.27 3.50 24.19
C TRP A 373 0.55 2.99 23.01
N CYS A 374 0.48 1.70 22.69
CA CYS A 374 1.22 1.12 21.57
C CYS A 374 0.84 1.74 20.21
N PHE A 375 -0.44 2.07 20.00
CA PHE A 375 -0.91 2.70 18.77
C PHE A 375 -0.39 4.14 18.62
N ARG A 376 -0.49 4.96 19.68
CA ARG A 376 0.07 6.31 19.72
C ARG A 376 1.58 6.29 19.44
N HIS A 377 2.29 5.36 20.07
CA HIS A 377 3.75 5.20 19.89
C HIS A 377 4.11 4.71 18.49
N ALA A 378 3.28 3.90 17.86
CA ALA A 378 3.49 3.50 16.47
C ALA A 378 3.38 4.67 15.49
N ILE A 379 2.49 5.64 15.74
CA ILE A 379 2.28 6.82 14.90
C ILE A 379 3.37 7.87 15.13
N PHE A 380 3.51 8.33 16.37
CA PHE A 380 4.37 9.47 16.67
C PHE A 380 5.84 9.06 16.73
N GLY A 381 6.12 7.79 17.04
CA GLY A 381 7.46 7.23 17.19
C GLY A 381 8.22 7.86 18.34
N ASP A 382 8.65 7.07 19.32
CA ASP A 382 9.34 7.63 20.47
C ASP A 382 10.73 8.20 20.12
N PRO A 383 11.09 9.36 20.70
CA PRO A 383 12.44 9.86 20.73
C PRO A 383 13.22 9.03 21.77
N GLU A 384 13.99 8.04 21.33
CA GLU A 384 15.17 7.53 22.06
C GLU A 384 14.94 6.69 23.34
N ASP A 385 13.82 6.79 24.05
CA ASP A 385 13.66 6.19 25.39
C ASP A 385 13.37 4.67 25.44
N CYS A 386 12.87 4.08 24.36
CA CYS A 386 12.56 2.64 24.38
C CYS A 386 13.81 1.74 24.48
N SER A 387 14.98 2.23 24.04
CA SER A 387 16.22 1.43 24.14
C SER A 387 16.76 1.40 25.57
N ASN A 388 16.58 2.49 26.34
CA ASN A 388 17.06 2.61 27.71
C ASN A 388 16.20 1.83 28.72
N ARG A 389 14.88 1.71 28.47
CA ARG A 389 13.98 0.93 29.33
C ARG A 389 14.02 -0.58 29.09
N ALA A 390 14.33 -1.04 27.87
CA ALA A 390 14.41 -2.47 27.58
C ALA A 390 15.57 -3.17 28.32
N SER A 391 16.58 -2.41 28.76
CA SER A 391 17.70 -2.91 29.55
C SER A 391 17.44 -2.99 31.05
N GLU A 392 16.37 -2.40 31.58
CA GLU A 392 16.04 -2.60 32.99
C GLU A 392 15.43 -4.00 33.14
N PRO A 393 16.08 -4.92 33.89
CA PRO A 393 15.54 -6.24 34.12
C PRO A 393 14.20 -6.07 34.83
N VAL A 394 13.12 -6.48 34.15
CA VAL A 394 11.78 -6.52 34.74
C VAL A 394 11.92 -7.27 36.06
N PRO A 395 11.69 -6.62 37.22
CA PRO A 395 11.81 -7.31 38.48
C PRO A 395 10.83 -8.46 38.41
N LEU A 396 11.39 -9.68 38.33
CA LEU A 396 10.62 -10.90 38.42
C LEU A 396 9.75 -10.70 39.66
N LYS A 397 8.42 -10.70 39.47
CA LYS A 397 7.45 -10.83 40.56
C LYS A 397 7.65 -12.20 41.19
N GLY A 398 8.79 -12.37 41.86
CA GLY A 398 9.06 -13.42 42.79
C GLY A 398 8.18 -13.12 43.99
N GLY A 399 7.10 -13.87 44.11
CA GLY A 399 6.51 -14.11 45.42
C GLY A 399 7.64 -14.61 46.32
N THR A 400 8.14 -13.73 47.16
CA THR A 400 9.05 -14.06 48.25
C THR A 400 8.28 -14.94 49.21
N ARG A 401 8.30 -16.25 48.96
CA ARG A 401 8.12 -17.23 50.02
C ARG A 401 9.36 -17.07 50.91
N LYS A 402 9.16 -16.30 51.97
CA LYS A 402 10.11 -15.96 53.03
C LYS A 402 10.71 -17.26 53.60
N VAL A 403 11.84 -17.71 53.06
CA VAL A 403 12.70 -18.67 53.75
C VAL A 403 13.58 -17.85 54.69
N GLU A 404 13.09 -17.76 55.92
CA GLU A 404 13.76 -17.12 57.05
C GLU A 404 15.02 -17.91 57.39
N ARG A 405 16.16 -17.50 56.83
CA ARG A 405 17.48 -17.97 57.27
C ARG A 405 18.06 -16.93 58.22
N ARG A 406 17.89 -17.23 59.51
CA ARG A 406 18.47 -16.54 60.66
C ARG A 406 20.00 -16.65 60.55
N THR A 407 20.67 -15.52 60.29
CA THR A 407 22.11 -15.38 60.54
C THR A 407 22.34 -14.07 61.26
N THR A 408 22.87 -14.25 62.46
CA THR A 408 23.13 -13.27 63.50
C THR A 408 24.41 -12.50 63.21
N SER A 409 24.37 -11.18 63.44
CA SER A 409 25.43 -10.34 64.03
C SER A 409 26.77 -10.16 63.30
N GLN A 410 27.12 -8.92 62.92
CA GLN A 410 27.98 -8.04 63.74
C GLN A 410 28.44 -6.77 62.98
N THR A 411 28.09 -5.61 63.59
CA THR A 411 28.89 -4.37 63.81
C THR A 411 29.75 -3.69 62.72
N ALA A 412 29.47 -2.39 62.54
CA ALA A 412 30.34 -1.20 62.77
C ALA A 412 30.07 -0.12 61.69
N LYS A 413 29.43 1.03 61.98
CA LYS A 413 29.85 2.28 62.66
C LYS A 413 30.66 3.27 61.80
N SER A 414 30.36 4.57 62.04
CA SER A 414 31.00 5.83 61.64
C SER A 414 30.44 6.45 60.33
N GLU A 415 29.62 7.53 60.39
CA GLU A 415 29.96 8.96 60.62
C GLU A 415 30.86 9.51 59.49
N GLU A 416 30.77 10.71 58.94
CA GLU A 416 30.08 11.99 59.20
C GLU A 416 30.38 12.86 57.96
N GLY A 417 29.73 14.02 57.80
CA GLY A 417 30.38 15.14 57.09
C GLY A 417 29.54 15.83 56.02
N ALA A 418 28.92 16.92 56.44
CA ALA A 418 28.13 17.86 55.65
C ALA A 418 29.00 18.97 54.98
N ILE A 419 28.28 19.91 54.33
CA ILE A 419 28.61 21.32 54.00
C ILE A 419 29.14 21.56 52.57
N THR A 420 28.86 22.64 51.82
CA THR A 420 27.75 23.60 51.57
C THR A 420 28.31 24.50 50.44
N SER A 421 27.43 25.14 49.65
CA SER A 421 27.69 26.39 48.88
C SER A 421 28.56 26.23 47.62
N GLY A 422 28.32 26.87 46.48
CA GLY A 422 27.34 27.88 46.09
C GLY A 422 27.88 28.67 44.88
N ASN A 423 26.99 28.93 43.93
CA ASN A 423 26.84 30.19 43.18
C ASN A 423 27.73 30.62 41.98
N LEU A 424 26.99 31.23 41.03
CA LEU A 424 27.30 32.28 40.02
C LEU A 424 28.24 31.91 38.85
N SER A 425 27.72 31.78 37.61
CA SER A 425 27.35 32.81 36.61
C SER A 425 28.53 33.30 35.76
N ALA A 426 28.41 33.20 34.43
CA ALA A 426 28.52 34.33 33.48
C ALA A 426 28.65 33.81 32.05
N SER A 427 27.94 34.49 31.15
CA SER A 427 28.07 34.47 29.69
C SER A 427 29.50 34.66 29.20
N ASP A 428 29.82 34.13 28.01
CA ASP A 428 30.26 35.04 26.96
C ASP A 428 30.09 34.49 25.54
N THR A 429 29.89 35.44 24.65
CA THR A 429 29.62 35.39 23.21
C THR A 429 30.88 35.28 22.33
N THR A 430 30.67 35.00 21.03
CA THR A 430 31.46 35.28 19.79
C THR A 430 31.83 34.02 19.00
N GLU A 431 31.29 33.76 17.81
CA GLU A 431 31.37 34.43 16.49
C GLU A 431 32.63 34.09 15.67
N SER A 432 32.39 33.58 14.45
CA SER A 432 33.19 33.71 13.22
C SER A 432 34.43 32.80 13.01
N LYS A 433 34.41 31.91 11.99
CA LYS A 433 34.94 32.19 10.63
C LYS A 433 35.03 30.96 9.72
N GLU A 434 34.84 31.25 8.44
CA GLU A 434 35.13 30.44 7.25
C GLU A 434 36.56 29.88 7.20
N GLY A 435 36.70 28.74 6.52
CA GLY A 435 37.98 28.20 6.09
C GLY A 435 37.80 27.24 4.92
N LYS A 436 37.80 27.78 3.70
CA LYS A 436 38.08 27.06 2.45
C LYS A 436 39.46 26.42 2.55
N ASP A 437 39.61 25.19 2.07
CA ASP A 437 40.88 24.82 1.43
C ASP A 437 40.69 23.83 0.27
N SER A 438 41.29 24.22 -0.85
CA SER A 438 41.41 23.53 -2.13
C SER A 438 42.91 23.37 -2.39
N ARG A 439 43.35 22.13 -2.71
CA ARG A 439 44.59 21.70 -3.40
C ARG A 439 44.77 20.21 -3.06
N ARG A 440 45.28 19.28 -3.87
CA ARG A 440 46.08 19.19 -5.12
C ARG A 440 45.94 17.70 -5.51
N SER A 441 45.50 17.28 -6.70
CA SER A 441 46.27 17.03 -7.93
C SER A 441 47.77 16.72 -7.78
N ALA A 442 48.11 15.42 -7.88
CA ALA A 442 49.33 14.82 -8.45
C ALA A 442 48.99 13.30 -8.60
N VAL A 443 48.78 12.77 -9.81
CA VAL A 443 49.80 12.19 -10.72
C VAL A 443 50.71 11.20 -9.99
N ASP A 444 50.46 9.91 -10.21
CA ASP A 444 51.51 8.93 -10.52
C ASP A 444 50.86 7.75 -11.24
N GLY A 445 51.39 7.46 -12.43
CA GLY A 445 51.10 6.25 -13.18
C GLY A 445 51.98 5.11 -12.69
N ASN A 446 51.50 3.88 -12.84
CA ASN A 446 52.40 2.77 -13.08
C ASN A 446 51.70 1.66 -13.84
N ASP A 447 52.39 1.19 -14.86
CA ASP A 447 52.08 0.06 -15.73
C ASP A 447 51.94 -1.25 -14.94
N HIS A 448 51.07 -2.15 -15.40
CA HIS A 448 51.43 -3.56 -15.56
C HIS A 448 50.41 -4.35 -16.40
N GLN A 449 50.90 -4.76 -17.57
CA GLN A 449 50.97 -6.16 -18.01
C GLN A 449 49.72 -6.81 -18.60
N ALA A 450 49.76 -6.93 -19.94
CA ALA A 450 49.02 -7.89 -20.72
C ALA A 450 49.55 -9.31 -20.50
N ASP A 451 48.64 -10.30 -20.47
CA ASP A 451 48.72 -11.47 -21.37
C ASP A 451 47.39 -12.27 -21.38
N PRO A 452 47.14 -13.06 -22.44
CA PRO A 452 45.81 -13.52 -22.86
C PRO A 452 45.51 -14.95 -22.42
N LYS A 453 44.23 -15.30 -22.26
CA LYS A 453 43.76 -16.68 -22.43
C LYS A 453 42.35 -16.74 -23.03
N GLU A 454 42.31 -17.51 -24.11
CA GLU A 454 41.19 -18.02 -24.89
C GLU A 454 40.19 -18.89 -24.11
N SER A 455 38.96 -18.89 -24.65
CA SER A 455 37.98 -20.00 -24.74
C SER A 455 37.07 -20.35 -23.54
N PRO A 456 35.88 -20.95 -23.76
CA PRO A 456 35.04 -20.95 -24.96
C PRO A 456 33.54 -20.67 -24.70
N GLU A 457 32.86 -20.47 -25.83
CA GLU A 457 31.43 -20.53 -26.12
C GLU A 457 30.61 -21.47 -25.22
N ARG A 458 29.46 -20.98 -24.77
CA ARG A 458 28.33 -21.84 -24.37
C ARG A 458 27.06 -21.43 -25.09
N SER A 459 26.93 -22.03 -26.26
CA SER A 459 25.72 -22.14 -27.06
C SER A 459 24.56 -22.61 -26.17
N SER A 460 23.49 -21.83 -26.08
CA SER A 460 22.22 -22.26 -25.51
C SER A 460 21.20 -22.28 -26.64
N SER A 461 20.98 -23.49 -27.14
CA SER A 461 20.05 -23.88 -28.18
C SER A 461 18.64 -23.41 -27.84
N ILE A 462 18.12 -22.54 -28.70
CA ILE A 462 16.70 -22.21 -28.80
C ILE A 462 16.00 -23.44 -29.38
N VAL A 463 15.16 -24.08 -28.56
CA VAL A 463 14.21 -25.09 -29.05
C VAL A 463 13.03 -24.34 -29.66
N MET A 464 12.98 -24.37 -31.00
CA MET A 464 11.82 -24.02 -31.80
C MET A 464 10.66 -24.96 -31.43
N MET A 465 9.53 -24.40 -31.02
CA MET A 465 8.25 -25.10 -31.08
C MET A 465 7.55 -24.65 -32.36
N ASP A 466 7.47 -25.58 -33.32
CA ASP A 466 6.51 -25.56 -34.41
C ASP A 466 5.09 -25.56 -33.85
N GLY A 467 4.28 -24.60 -34.29
CA GLY A 467 2.89 -24.42 -33.90
C GLY A 467 2.10 -23.85 -35.06
N SER A 468 1.76 -24.73 -35.98
CA SER A 468 0.78 -24.66 -37.07
C SER A 468 -0.15 -23.44 -37.09
N VAL A 469 0.03 -22.60 -38.11
CA VAL A 469 -0.91 -21.55 -38.53
C VAL A 469 -2.03 -22.20 -39.34
N HIS A 470 -3.23 -22.29 -38.76
CA HIS A 470 -4.45 -22.58 -39.50
C HIS A 470 -4.87 -21.34 -40.30
N THR A 471 -4.79 -21.44 -41.62
CA THR A 471 -5.35 -20.51 -42.59
C THR A 471 -6.88 -20.67 -42.58
N VAL A 472 -7.61 -19.66 -42.11
CA VAL A 472 -9.06 -19.57 -42.31
C VAL A 472 -9.31 -18.92 -43.67
N ARG A 473 -9.92 -19.71 -44.55
CA ARG A 473 -10.38 -19.34 -45.89
C ARG A 473 -11.65 -18.51 -45.73
N SER A 474 -11.62 -17.28 -46.21
CA SER A 474 -12.82 -16.46 -46.44
C SER A 474 -13.68 -17.16 -47.49
N ALA A 475 -14.96 -17.37 -47.17
CA ALA A 475 -15.98 -17.77 -48.11
C ALA A 475 -16.90 -16.57 -48.37
N ASP A 476 -17.15 -16.36 -49.65
CA ASP A 476 -18.06 -15.40 -50.23
C ASP A 476 -19.48 -15.52 -49.67
N MET A 477 -20.16 -14.38 -49.54
CA MET A 477 -21.62 -14.32 -49.61
C MET A 477 -22.04 -13.06 -50.37
N ASP A 478 -22.84 -13.32 -51.40
CA ASP A 478 -23.67 -12.39 -52.17
C ASP A 478 -24.66 -11.59 -51.30
#